data_AF-A0A939V3S8-F1
#
_entry.id   AF-A0A939V3S8-F1
#
_cell.length_a   1.000
_cell.length_b   1.000
_cell.length_c   1.000
_cell.angle_alpha   90.00
_cell.angle_beta   90.00
_cell.angle_gamma   90.00
#
_symmetry.space_group_name_H-M   'P 1'
#
loop_
_entity.id
_entity.type
_entity.pdbx_description
1 polymer ?
#
loop_
_entity_poly.entity_id
_entity_poly.type
_entity_poly.pdbx_seq_one_letter_code
_entity_poly.pdbx_strand_id
1 'polypeptide(L)' 'MVRCRRTTNLEVHHIRIDGGNGLDNAKVLCQKCHAETASYGDTNHKSPPAFSDDIKHKALKRAGNQCECTRGYPCCL' A
#
# COMPACT_ATOMS: atom_id res chain seq x y z
N MET A 1 3.04 -16.02 -8.35
CA MET A 1 1.88 -15.16 -8.01
C MET A 1 1.89 -13.95 -8.92
N VAL A 2 0.80 -13.66 -9.64
CA VAL A 2 0.71 -12.51 -10.55
C VAL A 2 0.39 -11.25 -9.74
N ARG A 3 1.16 -10.17 -9.94
CA ARG A 3 0.84 -8.87 -9.33
C ARG A 3 -0.45 -8.30 -9.93
N CYS A 4 -1.21 -7.60 -9.11
CA CYS A 4 -2.32 -6.78 -9.58
C CYS A 4 -1.87 -5.88 -10.73
N ARG A 5 -2.59 -5.85 -11.85
CA ARG A 5 -2.23 -5.05 -13.03
C ARG A 5 -2.71 -3.60 -12.95
N ARG A 6 -3.31 -3.18 -11.82
CA ARG A 6 -3.78 -1.80 -11.66
C ARG A 6 -2.61 -0.84 -11.48
N THR A 7 -2.66 0.23 -12.26
CA THR A 7 -1.67 1.33 -12.28
C THR A 7 -2.29 2.68 -11.90
N THR A 8 -3.60 2.72 -11.66
CA THR A 8 -4.36 3.93 -11.28
C THR A 8 -4.87 3.83 -9.85
N ASN A 9 -5.15 5.00 -9.23
CA ASN A 9 -5.61 5.12 -7.84
C ASN A 9 -4.74 4.32 -6.86
N LEU A 10 -3.43 4.52 -6.98
CA LEU A 10 -2.42 3.89 -6.15
C LEU A 10 -2.20 4.69 -4.88
N GLU A 11 -2.21 3.98 -3.77
CA GLU A 11 -2.01 4.52 -2.43
C GLU A 11 -0.82 3.80 -1.78
N VAL A 12 -0.14 4.51 -0.88
CA VAL A 12 1.00 3.98 -0.15
C VAL A 12 0.54 3.56 1.23
N HIS A 13 0.65 2.26 1.47
CA HIS A 13 0.17 1.58 2.65
C HIS A 13 1.32 1.16 3.56
N HIS A 14 1.13 1.24 4.87
CA HIS A 14 2.10 0.74 5.84
C HIS A 14 2.00 -0.79 5.96
N ILE A 15 3.10 -1.51 5.73
CA ILE A 15 3.12 -2.98 5.85
C ILE A 15 2.88 -3.41 7.30
N ARG A 16 3.40 -2.63 8.25
CA ARG A 16 3.31 -2.86 9.70
C ARG A 16 2.95 -1.55 10.41
N ILE A 17 2.11 -1.64 11.44
CA ILE A 17 1.71 -0.49 12.27
C ILE A 17 2.90 0.07 13.07
N ASP A 18 3.81 -0.80 13.51
CA ASP A 18 4.99 -0.40 14.28
C ASP A 18 6.23 -0.09 13.41
N GLY A 19 6.14 -0.26 12.09
CA GLY A 19 7.29 -0.14 11.18
C GLY A 19 7.73 1.28 10.84
N GLY A 20 7.09 2.31 11.41
CA GLY A 20 7.36 3.71 11.09
C GLY A 20 6.96 4.11 9.66
N ASN A 21 7.47 5.24 9.18
CA ASN A 21 7.14 5.82 7.86
C ASN A 21 8.28 5.68 6.83
N GLY A 22 9.14 4.68 7.00
CA GLY A 22 10.23 4.36 6.08
C GLY A 22 9.76 3.73 4.76
N LEU A 23 10.61 3.79 3.73
CA LEU A 23 10.34 3.16 2.44
C LEU A 23 10.25 1.62 2.56
N ASP A 24 10.92 1.01 3.52
CA ASP A 24 10.85 -0.42 3.80
C ASP A 24 9.46 -0.84 4.29
N ASN A 25 8.78 0.04 5.03
CA ASN A 25 7.42 -0.17 5.52
C ASN A 25 6.35 0.35 4.56
N ALA A 26 6.73 0.96 3.44
CA ALA A 26 5.80 1.44 2.41
C ALA A 26 5.49 0.34 1.41
N LYS A 27 4.21 0.13 1.07
CA LYS A 27 3.75 -0.78 0.02
C LYS A 27 2.71 -0.09 -0.86
N VAL A 28 2.87 -0.17 -2.17
CA VAL A 28 1.91 0.46 -3.10
C VAL A 28 0.74 -0.47 -3.37
N LEU A 29 -0.48 -0.02 -3.09
CA LEU A 29 -1.71 -0.78 -3.32
C LEU A 29 -2.70 0.08 -4.10
N CYS A 30 -3.48 -0.52 -5.00
CA CYS A 30 -4.64 0.18 -5.53
C CYS A 30 -5.72 0.29 -4.44
N GLN A 31 -6.63 1.25 -4.55
CA GLN A 31 -7.71 1.46 -3.57
C GLN A 31 -8.47 0.16 -3.20
N LYS A 32 -8.78 -0.71 -4.18
CA LYS A 32 -9.42 -2.01 -3.90
C LYS A 32 -8.54 -2.94 -3.06
N CYS A 33 -7.26 -3.06 -3.40
CA CYS A 33 -6.32 -3.89 -2.64
C CYS A 33 -6.00 -3.30 -1.27
N HIS A 34 -6.07 -1.97 -1.16
CA HIS A 34 -5.87 -1.26 0.09
C HIS A 34 -7.05 -1.48 1.05
N ALA A 35 -8.28 -1.44 0.54
CA ALA A 35 -9.50 -1.74 1.31
C ALA A 35 -9.52 -3.14 1.93
N GLU A 36 -8.84 -4.11 1.29
CA GLU A 36 -8.75 -5.50 1.75
C GLU A 36 -7.63 -5.71 2.79
N THR A 37 -6.92 -4.65 3.20
CA THR A 37 -5.93 -4.74 4.27
C THR A 37 -6.63 -4.70 5.63
N ALA A 38 -6.19 -5.52 6.57
CA ALA A 38 -6.83 -5.63 7.89
C ALA A 38 -6.80 -4.31 8.68
N SER A 39 -5.82 -3.44 8.40
CA SER A 39 -5.70 -2.11 9.00
C SER A 39 -6.53 -1.04 8.29
N TYR A 40 -7.24 -1.36 7.20
CA TYR A 40 -8.08 -0.39 6.50
C TYR A 40 -9.30 -0.05 7.36
N GLY A 41 -9.41 1.21 7.76
CA GLY A 41 -10.50 1.67 8.64
C GLY A 41 -10.36 1.19 10.09
N ASP A 42 -9.24 0.60 10.48
CA ASP A 42 -9.00 0.25 11.87
C ASP A 42 -8.74 1.52 12.69
N THR A 43 -9.64 1.79 13.64
CA THR A 43 -9.53 2.91 14.59
C THR A 43 -9.02 2.48 15.95
N ASN A 44 -8.82 1.18 16.16
CA ASN A 44 -8.37 0.62 17.43
C ASN A 44 -6.86 0.78 17.62
N HIS A 45 -6.09 0.90 16.54
CA HIS A 45 -4.65 1.08 16.58
C HIS A 45 -4.24 2.49 16.18
N LYS A 46 -3.20 3.02 16.85
CA LYS A 46 -2.61 4.30 16.47
C LYS A 46 -1.91 4.13 15.12
N SER A 47 -2.45 4.76 14.08
CA SER A 47 -1.83 4.77 12.76
C SER A 47 -0.38 5.25 12.85
N PRO A 48 0.54 4.65 12.06
CA PRO A 48 1.89 5.17 11.93
C PRO A 48 1.87 6.63 11.45
N PRO A 49 2.95 7.40 11.68
CA PRO A 49 3.08 8.72 11.10
C PRO A 49 2.89 8.66 9.58
N ALA A 50 2.27 9.68 9.01
CA ALA A 50 2.05 9.73 7.57
C ALA A 50 3.39 9.66 6.80
N PHE A 51 3.37 8.99 5.64
CA PHE A 51 4.48 9.04 4.70
C PHE A 51 4.66 10.47 4.17
N SER A 52 5.90 10.96 4.15
CA SER A 52 6.27 12.17 3.42
C SER A 52 6.08 11.96 1.91
N ASP A 53 5.84 13.04 1.16
CA ASP A 53 5.67 12.97 -0.30
C ASP A 53 6.88 12.34 -1.02
N ASP A 54 8.09 12.56 -0.52
CA ASP A 54 9.31 11.89 -1.02
C ASP A 54 9.21 10.36 -0.90
N ILE A 55 8.78 9.85 0.26
CA ILE A 55 8.63 8.39 0.47
C ILE A 55 7.52 7.85 -0.41
N LYS A 56 6.42 8.58 -0.57
CA LYS A 56 5.34 8.17 -1.47
C LYS A 56 5.83 8.05 -2.91
N HIS A 57 6.57 9.05 -3.38
CA HIS A 57 7.11 9.06 -4.73
C HIS A 57 8.16 7.96 -4.94
N LYS A 58 9.05 7.74 -3.98
CA LYS A 58 10.03 6.63 -4.01
C LYS A 58 9.34 5.26 -4.01
N ALA A 59 8.29 5.09 -3.21
CA ALA A 59 7.51 3.85 -3.17
C ALA A 59 6.82 3.58 -4.50
N LEU A 60 6.16 4.59 -5.09
CA LEU A 60 5.54 4.51 -6.42
C LEU A 60 6.56 4.14 -7.50
N LYS A 61 7.72 4.80 -7.51
CA LYS A 61 8.80 4.50 -8.45
C LYS A 61 9.35 3.09 -8.28
N ARG A 62 9.57 2.64 -7.04
CA ARG A 62 10.00 1.26 -6.71
C ARG A 62 8.98 0.23 -7.20
N ALA A 63 7.70 0.53 -7.07
CA ALA A 63 6.60 -0.31 -7.49
C ALA A 63 6.35 -0.28 -9.01
N GLY A 64 7.08 0.55 -9.77
CA GLY A 64 6.88 0.73 -11.20
C GLY A 64 5.53 1.36 -11.55
N ASN A 65 4.98 2.21 -10.66
CA ASN A 65 3.63 2.75 -10.78
C ASN A 65 2.56 1.66 -10.95
N GLN A 66 2.73 0.53 -10.26
CA GLN A 66 1.82 -0.60 -10.31
C GLN A 66 1.55 -1.14 -8.90
N CYS A 67 0.32 -1.60 -8.67
CA CYS A 67 -0.07 -2.24 -7.42
C CYS A 67 0.83 -3.45 -7.09
N GLU A 68 1.32 -3.50 -5.86
CA GLU A 68 2.19 -4.57 -5.34
C GLU A 68 1.39 -5.71 -4.67
N CYS A 69 0.06 -5.70 -4.80
CA CYS A 69 -0.77 -6.78 -4.30
C CYS A 69 -0.55 -8.06 -5.12
N THR A 70 -0.37 -9.17 -4.42
CA THR A 70 -0.21 -10.52 -4.98
C THR A 70 -1.35 -11.47 -4.59
N ARG A 71 -2.38 -10.96 -3.89
CA ARG A 71 -3.49 -11.75 -3.34
C ARG A 71 -4.45 -12.33 -4.41
N GLY A 72 -4.53 -11.72 -5.60
CA GLY A 72 -5.43 -12.18 -6.68
C GLY A 72 -6.89 -11.73 -6.52
N TYR A 73 -7.86 -12.59 -6.85
CA TYR A 73 -9.31 -12.36 -6.66
C TYR A 73 -9.62 -12.23 -5.16
N PRO A 74 -10.52 -11.31 -4.71
CA PRO A 74 -11.35 -10.38 -5.48
C PRO A 74 -10.72 -9.01 -5.76
N CYS A 75 -9.59 -8.70 -5.13
CA CYS A 75 -9.02 -7.35 -5.14
C CYS A 75 -8.40 -6.90 -6.48
N CYS A 76 -8.06 -7.85 -7.36
CA CYS A 76 -7.33 -7.62 -8.62
C CYS A 76 -8.16 -7.76 -9.90
N LEU A 77 -9.51 -7.73 -9.82
CA LEU A 77 -10.41 -7.73 -10.97
C LEU A 77 -10.80 -6.33 -11.43
#